data_AF-A0A496AZG1-F1
#
_entry.id   AF-A0A496AZG1-F1
#
_cell.length_a   1.000
_cell.length_b   1.000
_cell.length_c   1.000
_cell.angle_alpha   90.00
_cell.angle_beta   90.00
_cell.angle_gamma   90.00
#
_symmetry.space_group_name_H-M   'P 1'
#
loop_
_entity.id
_entity.type
_entity.pdbx_description
1 polymer ?
#
loop_
_entity_poly.entity_id
_entity_poly.type
_entity_poly.pdbx_seq_one_letter_code
_entity_poly.pdbx_strand_id
1 'polypeptide(L)'
;MAKIEIEPYIVHQIGQNLFGDRYIIIYENTIQFHNHCYHVRTIDATDHPHYGCYYLQDANTNLAMWNDETFAPIGYYGVIFKPETGDIIACEP
;
A
#
# COMPACT_ATOMS: atom_id res chain seq x y z
N MET A 1 -0.47 5.83 -21.88
CA MET A 1 -0.66 4.55 -21.17
C MET A 1 -1.93 4.69 -20.35
N ALA A 2 -2.85 3.73 -20.42
CA ALA A 2 -4.03 3.75 -19.57
C ALA A 2 -3.57 3.64 -18.11
N LYS A 3 -4.06 4.53 -17.25
CA LYS A 3 -3.84 4.43 -15.80
C LYS A 3 -4.47 3.10 -15.36
N ILE A 4 -3.66 2.17 -14.85
CA ILE A 4 -4.19 0.94 -14.26
C ILE A 4 -5.03 1.39 -13.07
N GLU A 5 -6.34 1.19 -13.17
CA GLU A 5 -7.26 1.49 -12.09
C GLU A 5 -7.08 0.42 -11.02
N ILE A 6 -6.74 0.84 -9.80
CA ILE A 6 -6.59 -0.08 -8.67
C ILE A 6 -8.01 -0.50 -8.27
N GLU A 7 -8.30 -1.79 -8.44
CA GLU A 7 -9.63 -2.31 -8.17
C GLU A 7 -10.00 -2.17 -6.68
N PRO A 8 -11.22 -1.67 -6.35
CA PRO A 8 -11.64 -1.50 -4.95
C PRO A 8 -11.57 -2.79 -4.13
N TYR A 9 -11.79 -3.94 -4.76
CA TYR A 9 -11.62 -5.25 -4.12
C TYR A 9 -10.20 -5.48 -3.63
N ILE A 10 -9.18 -5.11 -4.41
CA ILE A 10 -7.77 -5.28 -4.02
C ILE A 10 -7.41 -4.35 -2.87
N VAL A 11 -7.92 -3.11 -2.87
CA VAL A 11 -7.74 -2.18 -1.75
C VAL A 11 -8.31 -2.79 -0.46
N HIS A 12 -9.48 -3.43 -0.56
CA HIS A 12 -10.08 -4.16 0.56
C HIS A 12 -9.19 -5.32 1.04
N GLN A 13 -8.68 -6.15 0.12
CA GLN A 13 -7.79 -7.26 0.47
C GLN A 13 -6.49 -6.79 1.14
N ILE A 14 -5.86 -5.71 0.63
CA ILE A 14 -4.69 -5.10 1.27
C ILE A 14 -5.01 -4.70 2.71
N GLY A 15 -6.16 -4.04 2.90
CA GLY A 15 -6.62 -3.64 4.22
C GLY A 15 -6.77 -4.83 5.18
N GLN A 16 -7.43 -5.90 4.73
CA GLN A 16 -7.63 -7.12 5.52
C GLN A 16 -6.31 -7.84 5.82
N ASN A 17 -5.43 -7.99 4.82
CA ASN A 17 -4.16 -8.70 4.95
C ASN A 17 -3.18 -7.99 5.89
N LEU A 18 -3.21 -6.65 5.92
CA LEU A 18 -2.31 -5.87 6.77
C LEU A 18 -2.89 -5.55 8.14
N PHE A 19 -4.16 -5.15 8.18
CA PHE A 19 -4.81 -4.66 9.40
C PHE A 19 -5.64 -5.74 10.11
N GLY A 20 -5.93 -6.87 9.47
CA GLY A 20 -6.79 -7.92 10.01
C GLY A 20 -8.18 -7.40 10.35
N ASP A 21 -8.73 -7.85 11.47
CA ASP A 21 -10.07 -7.47 11.96
C ASP A 21 -10.12 -6.07 12.60
N ARG A 22 -9.05 -5.27 12.50
CA ARG A 22 -9.02 -3.92 13.08
C ARG A 22 -9.98 -2.99 12.34
N TYR A 23 -10.50 -1.99 13.06
CA TYR A 23 -11.36 -0.98 12.46
C TYR A 23 -10.56 -0.13 11.44
N ILE A 24 -10.92 -0.29 10.17
CA ILE A 24 -10.39 0.47 9.04
C ILE A 24 -11.55 1.08 8.26
N ILE A 25 -11.30 2.23 7.64
CA ILE A 25 -12.24 2.83 6.68
C ILE A 25 -11.58 2.74 5.31
N ILE A 26 -12.30 2.22 4.32
CA ILE A 26 -11.82 2.12 2.94
C ILE A 26 -12.70 3.00 2.06
N TYR A 27 -12.06 3.89 1.31
CA TYR A 27 -12.72 4.76 0.35
C TYR A 27 -11.87 4.85 -0.92
N GLU A 28 -12.41 4.34 -2.03
CA GLU A 28 -11.69 4.22 -3.31
C GLU A 28 -10.34 3.49 -3.13
N ASN A 29 -9.22 4.15 -3.44
CA ASN A 29 -7.87 3.60 -3.24
C ASN A 29 -7.22 4.03 -1.91
N THR A 30 -8.02 4.50 -0.95
CA THR A 30 -7.55 5.01 0.33
C THR A 30 -7.99 4.11 1.47
N ILE A 31 -7.07 3.83 2.39
CA ILE A 31 -7.30 3.10 3.63
C ILE A 31 -6.96 4.04 4.79
N GLN A 32 -7.93 4.32 5.64
CA GLN A 32 -7.72 5.05 6.88
C GLN A 32 -7.60 4.06 8.03
N PHE A 33 -6.51 4.18 8.78
CA PHE A 33 -6.24 3.40 9.99
C PHE A 33 -5.62 4.31 11.06
N HIS A 34 -6.22 4.33 12.25
CA HIS A 34 -5.95 5.32 13.29
C HIS A 34 -5.99 6.77 12.76
N ASN A 35 -4.86 7.48 12.82
CA ASN A 35 -4.71 8.88 12.42
C ASN A 35 -4.07 9.03 11.03
N HIS A 36 -3.90 7.91 10.30
CA HIS A 36 -3.25 7.88 9.01
C HIS A 36 -4.24 7.55 7.90
N CYS A 37 -4.09 8.26 6.78
CA CYS A 37 -4.75 7.94 5.53
C CYS A 37 -3.67 7.45 4.56
N TYR A 38 -3.77 6.20 4.14
CA TYR A 38 -2.84 5.59 3.21
C TYR A 38 -3.48 5.48 1.83
N HIS A 39 -2.78 5.92 0.79
CA HIS A 39 -3.14 5.65 -0.59
C HIS A 39 -2.45 4.38 -1.06
N VAL A 40 -3.21 3.46 -1.63
CA VAL A 40 -2.64 2.35 -2.41
C VAL A 40 -2.03 2.95 -3.68
N ARG A 41 -0.74 2.68 -3.87
CA ARG A 41 0.07 3.16 -5.00
C ARG A 41 0.77 2.00 -5.68
N THR A 42 1.15 2.19 -6.93
CA THR A 42 1.93 1.23 -7.72
C THR A 42 3.41 1.60 -7.67
N ILE A 43 4.28 0.61 -7.58
CA ILE A 43 5.72 0.78 -7.75
C ILE A 43 6.00 0.99 -9.25
N ASP A 44 6.29 2.24 -9.62
CA ASP A 44 6.52 2.64 -11.02
C ASP A 44 8.01 2.61 -11.42
N ALA A 45 8.92 2.34 -10.48
CA ALA A 45 10.35 2.20 -10.76
C ALA A 45 10.62 0.91 -11.55
N THR A 46 10.95 1.04 -12.84
CA THR A 46 11.07 -0.08 -13.79
C THR A 46 12.22 -1.04 -13.50
N ASP A 47 13.23 -0.59 -12.77
CA ASP A 47 14.39 -1.35 -12.31
C ASP A 47 14.14 -2.03 -10.95
N HIS A 48 13.01 -1.75 -10.31
CA HIS A 48 12.67 -2.35 -9.03
C HIS A 48 12.25 -3.82 -9.18
N PRO A 49 12.73 -4.75 -8.32
CA PRO A 49 12.34 -6.16 -8.37
C PRO A 49 10.82 -6.42 -8.27
N HIS A 50 10.11 -5.46 -7.70
CA HIS A 50 8.66 -5.50 -7.49
C HIS A 50 7.90 -4.44 -8.32
N TYR A 51 8.46 -4.03 -9.47
CA TYR A 51 7.76 -3.14 -10.42
C TYR A 51 6.32 -3.63 -10.69
N GLY A 52 5.36 -2.71 -10.62
CA GLY A 52 3.93 -2.99 -10.79
C GLY A 52 3.22 -3.52 -9.54
N CYS A 53 3.93 -3.85 -8.45
CA CYS A 53 3.32 -4.23 -7.18
C CYS A 53 2.78 -2.99 -6.43
N TYR A 54 1.94 -3.23 -5.42
CA TYR A 54 1.34 -2.16 -4.64
C TYR A 54 2.07 -1.89 -3.33
N TYR A 55 1.96 -0.66 -2.83
CA TYR A 55 2.38 -0.26 -1.49
C TYR A 55 1.42 0.79 -0.92
N LEU A 56 1.50 1.02 0.39
CA LEU A 56 0.71 2.03 1.09
C LEU A 56 1.54 3.29 1.31
N GLN A 57 1.14 4.40 0.68
CA GLN A 57 1.75 5.72 0.87
C GLN A 57 0.92 6.56 1.83
N ASP A 58 1.50 7.01 2.94
CA ASP A 58 0.83 7.90 3.87
C ASP A 58 0.61 9.30 3.27
N ALA A 59 -0.62 9.81 3.37
CA ALA A 59 -1.04 11.07 2.77
C ALA A 59 -0.39 12.30 3.42
N ASN A 60 0.06 12.20 4.67
CA ASN A 60 0.64 13.34 5.41
C ASN A 60 2.14 13.46 5.14
N THR A 61 2.85 12.34 5.11
CA THR A 61 4.31 12.27 5.01
C THR A 61 4.81 11.96 3.61
N ASN A 62 3.95 11.43 2.73
CA ASN A 62 4.29 10.82 1.44
C ASN A 62 5.26 9.63 1.54
N LEU A 63 5.52 9.11 2.73
CA LEU A 63 6.36 7.94 2.96
C LEU A 63 5.56 6.65 2.86
N ALA A 64 6.23 5.56 2.50
CA ALA A 64 5.59 4.26 2.50
C ALA A 64 5.43 3.72 3.92
N MET A 65 4.33 3.02 4.18
CA MET A 65 4.10 2.34 5.44
C MET A 65 5.02 1.12 5.53
N TRP A 66 5.82 1.03 6.59
CA TRP A 66 6.56 -0.19 6.92
C TRP A 66 5.74 -1.08 7.84
N ASN A 67 5.19 -0.50 8.89
CA ASN A 67 4.30 -1.16 9.85
C ASN A 67 3.33 -0.11 10.42
N ASP A 68 2.57 -0.47 11.44
CA ASP A 68 1.57 0.39 12.08
C ASP A 68 2.14 1.54 12.92
N GLU A 69 3.45 1.59 13.12
CA GLU A 69 4.11 2.62 13.95
C GLU A 69 5.19 3.42 13.19
N THR A 70 5.73 2.88 12.10
CA THR A 70 6.91 3.42 11.42
C THR A 70 6.76 3.45 9.90
N PHE A 71 7.44 4.43 9.30
CA PHE A 71 7.51 4.61 7.85
C PHE A 71 8.86 4.16 7.29
N ALA A 72 8.83 3.70 6.06
CA ALA A 72 10.01 3.51 5.23
C ALA A 72 10.75 4.85 5.01
N PRO A 73 12.09 4.88 4.93
CA PRO A 73 12.84 6.03 4.46
C PRO A 73 12.43 6.44 3.04
N ILE A 74 12.80 7.67 2.69
CA ILE A 74 12.54 8.23 1.36
C ILE A 74 13.19 7.33 0.30
N GLY A 75 12.42 6.95 -0.71
CA GLY A 75 12.89 6.13 -1.85
C GLY A 75 12.55 4.65 -1.75
N TYR A 76 11.97 4.21 -0.63
CA TYR A 76 11.56 2.83 -0.40
C TYR A 76 10.04 2.68 -0.30
N TYR A 77 9.57 1.44 -0.47
CA TYR A 77 8.17 1.09 -0.62
C TYR A 77 7.56 0.35 0.58
N GLY A 78 8.32 0.10 1.65
CA GLY A 78 7.78 -0.49 2.88
C GLY A 78 7.16 -1.87 2.64
N VAL A 79 5.90 -2.07 3.04
CA VAL A 79 5.17 -3.32 2.75
C VAL A 79 4.71 -3.36 1.30
N ILE A 80 5.03 -4.46 0.61
CA ILE A 80 4.73 -4.67 -0.80
C ILE A 80 3.64 -5.73 -0.95
N PHE A 81 2.60 -5.38 -1.72
CA PHE A 81 1.42 -6.20 -1.95
C PHE A 81 1.32 -6.65 -3.40
N LYS A 82 0.92 -7.90 -3.59
CA LYS A 82 0.72 -8.51 -4.90
C LYS A 82 -0.56 -7.98 -5.58
N PRO A 83 -0.50 -7.45 -6.82
CA PRO A 83 -1.65 -6.78 -7.45
C PRO A 83 -2.91 -7.62 -7.59
N GLU A 84 -2.78 -8.93 -7.82
CA GLU A 84 -3.92 -9.80 -8.09
C GLU A 84 -4.66 -10.28 -6.83
N THR A 85 -4.02 -10.14 -5.67
CA THR A 85 -4.49 -10.77 -4.41
C THR A 85 -4.52 -9.82 -3.23
N GLY A 86 -3.72 -8.75 -3.25
CA GLY A 86 -3.46 -7.93 -2.07
C GLY A 86 -2.59 -8.61 -1.02
N ASP A 87 -1.99 -9.77 -1.32
CA ASP A 87 -1.12 -10.51 -0.39
C ASP A 87 0.20 -9.79 -0.18
N ILE A 88 0.70 -9.80 1.06
CA ILE A 88 2.04 -9.30 1.39
C ILE A 88 3.07 -10.27 0.79
N ILE A 89 3.95 -9.76 -0.08
CA ILE A 89 4.98 -10.57 -0.75
C ILE A 89 6.41 -10.16 -0.39
N ALA A 90 6.60 -8.94 0.08
CA ALA A 90 7.89 -8.43 0.51
C ALA A 90 7.70 -7.26 1.48
N CYS A 91 8.77 -6.94 2.20
CA CYS A 91 8.88 -5.74 3.02
C CYS A 91 10.30 -5.21 2.86
N GLU A 92 10.44 -3.94 2.53
CA GLU A 92 11.74 -3.32 2.30
C GLU A 92 11.93 -2.05 3.11
N PRO A 93 13.20 -1.66 3.36
CA PRO A 93 13.48 -0.60 4.28
C PRO A 93 13.21 0.81 3.83
#